data_AF-A0A0W1GQ54-F1
#
_entry.id   AF-A0A0W1GQ54-F1
#
_cell.length_a   1.000
_cell.length_b   1.000
_cell.length_c   1.000
_cell.angle_alpha   90.00
_cell.angle_beta   90.00
_cell.angle_gamma   90.00
#
_symmetry.space_group_name_H-M   'P 1'
#
loop_
_entity.id
_entity.type
_entity.pdbx_description
1 polymer ?
#
loop_
_entity_poly.entity_id
_entity_poly.type
_entity_poly.pdbx_seq_one_letter_code
_entity_poly.pdbx_strand_id
1 'polypeptide(L)'
;MSGEDDFRIRPGRIRSTRAQQARPFIAQALAAAQRAGGRISRSGQITTSNRSRFGRGQRATVQANRLLTSRSRNVVIKTRVVRHTAKAAPLSAHLSYLRREGVTRDGEKAQLFGPETGDADPKAFAERTQDDRHHFRFIVSPEDATEMSDLRTYARDLMGQMEKDLGTKLDWVGVDHWNTDNPHVHIILRGRTDDSQDLVISRDYIKEGMRARAQDLVTQELGPRTEQEIRRNLGRQVEAERWTDLDRQISRDSYRTGIVDLAPRPDQKPDEFHALKVGRLRKLETLDLADQVGPGQWVVSETAEKTLRALGERGDIIKRIHRGLTERGIERGAGSYVLAGESIDDPVIGRLVDRGLDNELKGTAYAVVDGTDGRTHHIKLPDLDAAADSAPGSIVELRKFDDVQGRRRVALAVRSDLDIEQQVHATGATWLDRQAIAREPVALGGGGFGAEVRQAMDRRAEHLIHQGLAERQTRGVSFSPGLIDSLRQREVEALGEKLAAETGRPFTKAGTGEYVAGTYRQRFALASGRFAMIDDGLGFQLVPWTPSLERQLGQHVSGVSRGGGGVDWSFGRNRGLGM
;
A
#
# COMPACT_ATOMS: atom_id res chain seq x y z
N MET A 1 -52.70 38.49 38.44
CA MET A 1 -52.22 39.24 39.61
C MET A 1 -52.22 38.27 40.77
N SER A 2 -51.16 37.89 41.47
CA SER A 2 -49.70 38.07 41.35
C SER A 2 -49.16 36.99 42.30
N GLY A 3 -48.46 35.97 41.79
CA GLY A 3 -47.81 34.96 42.61
C GLY A 3 -46.43 35.47 43.02
N GLU A 4 -46.28 35.87 44.28
CA GLU A 4 -45.00 36.23 44.88
C GLU A 4 -44.19 34.95 45.13
N ASP A 5 -43.10 34.77 44.37
CA ASP A 5 -42.08 33.76 44.67
C ASP A 5 -41.22 34.24 45.85
N ASP A 6 -41.32 33.50 46.96
CA ASP A 6 -40.68 33.76 48.25
C ASP A 6 -39.13 33.59 48.14
N PHE A 7 -38.42 34.67 47.79
CA PHE A 7 -36.96 34.68 47.63
C PHE A 7 -36.23 34.69 48.98
N ARG A 8 -35.78 33.52 49.45
CA ARG A 8 -35.03 33.37 50.71
C ARG A 8 -33.52 33.47 50.52
N ILE A 9 -32.92 34.57 50.97
CA ILE A 9 -31.47 34.76 51.06
C ILE A 9 -30.95 34.10 52.34
N ARG A 10 -29.92 33.24 52.22
CA ARG A 10 -29.12 32.74 53.35
C ARG A 10 -27.74 33.40 53.37
N PRO A 11 -27.47 34.36 54.27
CA PRO A 11 -26.14 34.92 54.42
C PRO A 11 -25.18 33.89 55.02
N GLY A 12 -24.00 33.72 54.40
CA GLY A 12 -22.92 32.89 54.93
C GLY A 12 -22.27 33.48 56.18
N ARG A 13 -21.62 32.62 56.97
CA ARG A 13 -20.99 32.96 58.26
C ARG A 13 -19.80 33.92 58.08
N ILE A 14 -19.72 34.93 58.94
CA ILE A 14 -18.68 35.98 58.90
C ILE A 14 -17.31 35.37 59.30
N ARG A 15 -16.28 35.58 58.45
CA ARG A 15 -14.86 35.13 58.51
C ARG A 15 -14.47 33.78 57.86
N SER A 16 -15.07 33.38 56.74
CA SER A 16 -14.43 32.40 55.82
C SER A 16 -13.70 33.13 54.68
N THR A 17 -12.37 33.17 54.70
CA THR A 17 -11.57 33.58 53.54
C THR A 17 -11.35 32.37 52.63
N ARG A 18 -11.84 32.48 51.39
CA ARG A 18 -11.90 31.46 50.32
C ARG A 18 -12.89 30.30 50.54
N ALA A 19 -14.16 30.57 50.19
CA ALA A 19 -15.03 29.50 49.72
C ALA A 19 -14.41 28.86 48.47
N GLN A 20 -14.25 27.53 48.48
CA GLN A 20 -14.08 26.76 47.25
C GLN A 20 -15.16 27.22 46.28
N GLN A 21 -14.77 27.91 45.20
CA GLN A 21 -15.70 28.28 44.14
C GLN A 21 -16.28 26.97 43.60
N ALA A 22 -17.49 26.64 44.05
CA ALA A 22 -18.32 25.67 43.38
C ALA A 22 -18.37 26.10 41.92
N ARG A 23 -17.92 25.21 41.01
CA ARG A 23 -17.88 25.50 39.57
C ARG A 23 -19.22 26.12 39.17
N PRO A 24 -19.26 27.16 38.31
CA PRO A 24 -20.50 27.81 37.91
C PRO A 24 -21.56 26.76 37.53
N PHE A 25 -22.83 26.97 37.89
CA PHE A 25 -23.91 26.01 37.62
C PHE A 25 -23.90 25.51 36.16
N ILE A 26 -23.57 26.41 35.23
CA ILE A 26 -23.38 26.11 33.80
C ILE A 26 -22.25 25.09 33.58
N ALA A 27 -21.11 25.21 34.25
CA ALA A 27 -20.00 24.25 34.14
C ALA A 27 -20.35 22.88 34.77
N GLN A 28 -21.17 22.86 35.83
CA GLN A 28 -21.68 21.61 36.41
C GLN A 28 -22.72 20.95 35.50
N ALA A 29 -23.64 21.73 34.92
CA ALA A 29 -24.64 21.29 33.96
C ALA A 29 -24.01 20.78 32.66
N LEU A 30 -22.99 21.45 32.13
CA LEU A 30 -22.23 21.02 30.96
C LEU A 30 -21.43 19.74 31.24
N ALA A 31 -20.82 19.62 32.42
CA ALA A 31 -20.13 18.39 32.83
C ALA A 31 -21.10 17.21 33.04
N ALA A 32 -22.29 17.47 33.59
CA ALA A 32 -23.34 16.46 33.71
C ALA A 32 -23.90 16.05 32.34
N ALA A 33 -24.12 17.00 31.43
CA ALA A 33 -24.55 16.74 30.05
C ALA A 33 -23.50 15.96 29.25
N GLN A 34 -22.21 16.25 29.43
CA GLN A 34 -21.11 15.47 28.83
C GLN A 34 -21.02 14.05 29.41
N ARG A 35 -21.16 13.89 30.74
CA ARG A 35 -21.23 12.56 31.38
C ARG A 35 -22.45 11.75 30.93
N ALA A 36 -23.56 12.42 30.59
CA ALA A 36 -24.75 11.82 30.00
C ALA A 36 -24.65 11.58 28.47
N GLY A 37 -23.52 11.94 27.83
CA GLY A 37 -23.24 11.62 26.43
C GLY A 37 -23.56 12.72 25.40
N GLY A 38 -23.82 13.95 25.84
CA GLY A 38 -23.94 15.14 24.98
C GLY A 38 -22.59 15.73 24.57
N ARG A 39 -22.52 16.41 23.42
CA ARG A 39 -21.33 17.16 22.97
C ARG A 39 -21.63 18.65 22.96
N ILE A 40 -20.63 19.47 23.28
CA ILE A 40 -20.76 20.93 23.24
C ILE A 40 -20.24 21.39 21.87
N SER A 41 -21.07 22.10 21.10
CA SER A 41 -20.67 22.69 19.82
C SER A 41 -19.64 23.82 20.04
N ARG A 42 -18.95 24.25 18.96
CA ARG A 42 -18.08 25.44 18.99
C ARG A 42 -18.84 26.73 19.36
N SER A 43 -20.17 26.73 19.27
CA SER A 43 -21.07 27.82 19.66
C SER A 43 -21.64 27.69 21.08
N GLY A 44 -21.19 26.71 21.88
CA GLY A 44 -21.62 26.55 23.28
C GLY A 44 -22.98 25.85 23.47
N GLN A 45 -23.60 25.33 22.40
CA GLN A 45 -24.86 24.59 22.49
C GLN A 45 -24.61 23.11 22.82
N ILE A 46 -25.45 22.55 23.70
CA ILE A 46 -25.48 21.11 23.99
C ILE A 46 -26.17 20.44 22.81
N THR A 47 -25.39 19.78 21.96
CA THR A 47 -25.92 18.98 20.84
C THR A 47 -25.94 17.51 21.24
N THR A 48 -26.99 16.80 20.82
CA THR A 48 -27.01 15.34 20.88
C THR A 48 -25.84 14.81 20.08
N SER A 49 -25.04 13.90 20.67
CA SER A 49 -24.00 13.24 19.92
C SER A 49 -24.63 12.57 18.72
N ASN A 50 -24.16 12.88 17.52
CA ASN A 50 -24.61 12.25 16.27
C ASN A 50 -24.05 10.82 16.18
N ARG A 51 -24.19 10.04 17.27
CA ARG A 51 -23.84 8.63 17.36
C ARG A 51 -24.92 7.89 16.59
N SER A 52 -24.54 7.40 15.41
CA SER A 52 -25.33 6.41 14.69
C SER A 52 -25.62 5.24 15.63
N ARG A 53 -26.89 5.06 16.01
CA ARG A 53 -27.37 3.87 16.74
C ARG A 53 -27.51 2.64 15.84
N PHE A 54 -27.17 2.78 14.57
CA PHE A 54 -27.27 1.75 13.55
C PHE A 54 -26.00 0.87 13.54
N GLY A 55 -26.19 -0.46 13.52
CA GLY A 55 -25.13 -1.47 13.44
C GLY A 55 -24.83 -2.21 14.74
N ARG A 56 -24.25 -3.40 14.62
CA ARG A 56 -23.85 -4.30 15.72
C ARG A 56 -22.62 -3.77 16.47
N GLY A 57 -22.43 -4.16 17.74
CA GLY A 57 -21.23 -3.84 18.53
C GLY A 57 -21.26 -2.56 19.40
N GLN A 58 -22.35 -1.78 19.38
CA GLN A 58 -22.38 -0.49 20.10
C GLN A 58 -22.19 -0.63 21.63
N ARG A 59 -22.86 -1.61 22.26
CA ARG A 59 -22.73 -1.86 23.71
C ARG A 59 -21.32 -2.32 24.07
N ALA A 60 -20.71 -3.14 23.21
CA ALA A 60 -19.36 -3.63 23.39
C ALA A 60 -18.32 -2.49 23.36
N THR A 61 -18.52 -1.44 22.56
CA THR A 61 -17.63 -0.26 22.57
C THR A 61 -17.52 0.38 23.96
N VAL A 62 -18.65 0.53 24.66
CA VAL A 62 -18.66 1.11 26.00
C VAL A 62 -17.96 0.19 27.01
N GLN A 63 -18.11 -1.12 26.88
CA GLN A 63 -17.46 -2.09 27.76
C GLN A 63 -15.95 -2.17 27.52
N ALA A 64 -15.52 -2.25 26.26
CA ALA A 64 -14.11 -2.34 25.88
C ALA A 64 -13.31 -1.12 26.40
N ASN A 65 -13.88 0.08 26.26
CA ASN A 65 -13.22 1.31 26.72
C ASN A 65 -13.08 1.41 28.25
N ARG A 66 -13.83 0.64 29.05
CA ARG A 66 -13.71 0.66 30.53
C ARG A 66 -12.45 -0.06 31.04
N LEU A 67 -11.91 -0.98 30.25
CA LEU A 67 -10.74 -1.78 30.63
C LEU A 67 -9.42 -1.05 30.33
N LEU A 68 -9.48 0.02 29.53
CA LEU A 68 -8.28 0.76 29.12
C LEU A 68 -7.84 1.75 30.20
N THR A 69 -6.54 1.73 30.49
CA THR A 69 -5.86 2.72 31.33
C THR A 69 -4.82 3.47 30.48
N SER A 70 -4.22 4.54 31.02
CA SER A 70 -3.08 5.22 30.37
C SER A 70 -1.89 4.29 30.12
N ARG A 71 -1.81 3.18 30.86
CA ARG A 71 -0.75 2.17 30.78
C ARG A 71 -1.11 0.98 29.88
N SER A 72 -2.31 0.92 29.32
CA SER A 72 -2.65 -0.12 28.35
C SER A 72 -1.72 -0.06 27.14
N ARG A 73 -1.44 -1.23 26.55
CA ARG A 73 -0.65 -1.38 25.32
C ARG A 73 -1.36 -0.70 24.15
N ASN A 74 -0.59 -0.31 23.14
CA ASN A 74 -1.08 0.44 21.99
C ASN A 74 -1.27 -0.46 20.78
N VAL A 75 -2.39 -0.28 20.08
CA VAL A 75 -2.66 -0.95 18.81
C VAL A 75 -3.25 0.06 17.83
N VAL A 76 -2.67 0.11 16.63
CA VAL A 76 -3.25 0.86 15.51
C VAL A 76 -4.11 -0.10 14.70
N ILE A 77 -5.37 0.29 14.48
CA ILE A 77 -6.27 -0.40 13.54
C ILE A 77 -6.65 0.56 12.43
N LYS A 78 -6.34 0.19 11.19
CA LYS A 78 -6.86 0.85 10.00
C LYS A 78 -7.97 0.00 9.42
N THR A 79 -9.10 0.62 9.09
CA THR A 79 -10.29 -0.08 8.58
C THR A 79 -10.73 0.54 7.26
N ARG A 80 -11.10 -0.31 6.30
CA ARG A 80 -11.80 0.11 5.08
C ARG A 80 -12.99 -0.81 4.80
N VAL A 81 -14.10 -0.21 4.41
CA VAL A 81 -15.27 -0.92 3.86
C VAL A 81 -15.19 -0.86 2.34
N VAL A 82 -15.13 -2.01 1.68
CA VAL A 82 -15.06 -2.11 0.23
C VAL A 82 -16.39 -2.61 -0.30
N ARG A 83 -17.13 -1.74 -0.99
CA ARG A 83 -18.40 -2.11 -1.62
C ARG A 83 -18.14 -2.77 -2.96
N HIS A 84 -18.81 -3.89 -3.21
CA HIS A 84 -18.72 -4.59 -4.48
C HIS A 84 -19.52 -3.81 -5.53
N THR A 85 -18.82 -3.42 -6.58
CA THR A 85 -19.40 -2.75 -7.76
C THR A 85 -18.71 -3.33 -8.98
N ALA A 86 -19.31 -3.21 -10.16
CA ALA A 86 -18.71 -3.71 -11.42
C ALA A 86 -17.31 -3.14 -11.75
N LYS A 87 -16.84 -2.12 -11.01
CA LYS A 87 -15.54 -1.45 -11.19
C LYS A 87 -14.53 -1.73 -10.06
N ALA A 88 -14.87 -2.53 -9.04
CA ALA A 88 -13.95 -2.83 -7.95
C ALA A 88 -12.87 -3.81 -8.40
N ALA A 89 -11.62 -3.59 -7.96
CA ALA A 89 -10.53 -4.53 -8.22
C ALA A 89 -10.87 -5.93 -7.63
N PRO A 90 -10.55 -7.03 -8.34
CA PRO A 90 -10.86 -8.38 -7.87
C PRO A 90 -10.24 -8.67 -6.50
N LEU A 91 -11.04 -9.21 -5.58
CA LEU A 91 -10.54 -9.61 -4.25
C LEU A 91 -9.41 -10.66 -4.37
N SER A 92 -9.47 -11.53 -5.36
CA SER A 92 -8.43 -12.53 -5.65
C SER A 92 -7.06 -11.90 -5.88
N ALA A 93 -6.96 -10.82 -6.66
CA ALA A 93 -5.70 -10.11 -6.90
C ALA A 93 -5.13 -9.51 -5.61
N HIS A 94 -6.00 -8.97 -4.75
CA HIS A 94 -5.60 -8.44 -3.45
C HIS A 94 -5.08 -9.55 -2.52
N LEU A 95 -5.77 -10.68 -2.44
CA LEU A 95 -5.34 -11.82 -1.62
C LEU A 95 -4.03 -12.43 -2.12
N SER A 96 -3.84 -12.56 -3.43
CA SER A 96 -2.57 -13.01 -4.01
C SER A 96 -1.41 -12.08 -3.66
N TYR A 97 -1.65 -10.76 -3.70
CA TYR A 97 -0.63 -9.78 -3.31
C TYR A 97 -0.25 -9.89 -1.84
N LEU A 98 -1.24 -10.05 -0.95
CA LEU A 98 -1.03 -10.21 0.49
C LEU A 98 -0.18 -11.44 0.85
N ARG A 99 -0.09 -12.43 -0.04
CA ARG A 99 0.67 -13.68 0.12
C ARG A 99 2.08 -13.67 -0.46
N ARG A 100 2.58 -12.53 -0.96
CA ARG A 100 3.89 -12.49 -1.64
C ARG A 100 5.04 -12.99 -0.74
N GLU A 101 6.12 -13.43 -1.37
CA GLU A 101 7.34 -13.91 -0.70
C GLU A 101 8.03 -12.80 0.10
N GLY A 102 8.75 -13.21 1.15
CA GLY A 102 9.50 -12.30 2.01
C GLY A 102 8.62 -11.48 2.94
N VAL A 103 7.44 -11.96 3.34
CA VAL A 103 6.52 -11.19 4.19
C VAL A 103 6.27 -11.85 5.55
N THR A 104 6.62 -13.12 5.73
CA THR A 104 6.58 -13.79 7.04
C THR A 104 7.89 -13.58 7.82
N ARG A 105 7.89 -13.95 9.11
CA ARG A 105 9.06 -13.84 9.99
C ARG A 105 10.29 -14.60 9.47
N ASP A 106 10.05 -15.68 8.73
CA ASP A 106 11.09 -16.59 8.19
C ASP A 106 11.40 -16.32 6.71
N GLY A 107 10.80 -15.30 6.10
CA GLY A 107 11.01 -14.93 4.69
C GLY A 107 10.25 -15.80 3.68
N GLU A 108 9.51 -16.81 4.13
CA GLU A 108 8.68 -17.67 3.29
C GLU A 108 7.43 -16.96 2.74
N LYS A 109 6.75 -17.63 1.78
CA LYS A 109 5.49 -17.17 1.22
C LYS A 109 4.39 -17.18 2.29
N ALA A 110 3.74 -16.03 2.49
CA ALA A 110 2.74 -15.92 3.54
C ALA A 110 1.49 -16.76 3.22
N GLN A 111 1.08 -17.58 4.18
CA GLN A 111 -0.12 -18.40 4.11
C GLN A 111 -1.31 -17.63 4.67
N LEU A 112 -2.47 -17.74 4.01
CA LEU A 112 -3.69 -17.21 4.58
C LEU A 112 -4.13 -18.15 5.70
N PHE A 113 -4.52 -17.60 6.84
CA PHE A 113 -5.13 -18.36 7.92
C PHE A 113 -6.57 -17.91 8.13
N GLY A 114 -7.37 -18.78 8.72
CA GLY A 114 -8.75 -18.48 9.10
C GLY A 114 -9.02 -18.82 10.57
N PRO A 115 -10.31 -18.86 10.96
CA PRO A 115 -10.73 -19.24 12.29
C PRO A 115 -10.15 -20.60 12.74
N GLU A 116 -10.20 -21.60 11.85
CA GLU A 116 -9.84 -23.00 12.16
C GLU A 116 -8.74 -23.58 11.25
N THR A 117 -8.33 -22.85 10.20
CA THR A 117 -7.31 -23.31 9.24
C THR A 117 -6.04 -22.45 9.29
N GLY A 118 -4.89 -23.08 9.04
CA GLY A 118 -3.60 -22.42 8.84
C GLY A 118 -3.26 -22.12 7.37
N ASP A 119 -4.00 -22.71 6.43
CA ASP A 119 -3.83 -22.50 4.99
C ASP A 119 -5.21 -22.44 4.30
N ALA A 120 -5.77 -21.23 4.25
CA ALA A 120 -7.05 -20.94 3.60
C ALA A 120 -6.86 -20.70 2.10
N ASP A 121 -7.69 -21.35 1.28
CA ASP A 121 -7.67 -21.13 -0.17
C ASP A 121 -8.19 -19.71 -0.53
N PRO A 122 -7.33 -18.84 -1.13
CA PRO A 122 -7.74 -17.50 -1.53
C PRO A 122 -8.82 -17.49 -2.60
N LYS A 123 -8.79 -18.46 -3.52
CA LYS A 123 -9.74 -18.52 -4.63
C LYS A 123 -11.12 -18.88 -4.11
N ALA A 124 -11.21 -19.92 -3.28
CA ALA A 124 -12.47 -20.30 -2.63
C ALA A 124 -13.04 -19.17 -1.77
N PHE A 125 -12.21 -18.44 -1.01
CA PHE A 125 -12.69 -17.29 -0.23
C PHE A 125 -13.19 -16.15 -1.13
N ALA A 126 -12.46 -15.83 -2.20
CA ALA A 126 -12.86 -14.78 -3.13
C ALA A 126 -14.19 -15.10 -3.85
N GLU A 127 -14.38 -16.34 -4.29
CA GLU A 127 -15.62 -16.83 -4.91
C GLU A 127 -16.80 -16.69 -3.96
N ARG A 128 -16.67 -17.16 -2.71
CA ARG A 128 -17.75 -17.03 -1.71
C ARG A 128 -18.09 -15.58 -1.38
N THR A 129 -17.12 -14.68 -1.47
CA THR A 129 -17.28 -13.25 -1.15
C THR A 129 -17.85 -12.45 -2.32
N GLN A 130 -17.78 -12.96 -3.56
CA GLN A 130 -18.07 -12.21 -4.79
C GLN A 130 -19.46 -11.54 -4.79
N ASP A 131 -20.48 -12.27 -4.32
CA ASP A 131 -21.87 -11.81 -4.29
C ASP A 131 -22.23 -10.99 -3.04
N ASP A 132 -21.29 -10.82 -2.10
CA ASP A 132 -21.53 -9.96 -0.93
C ASP A 132 -21.66 -8.50 -1.38
N ARG A 133 -22.51 -7.74 -0.68
CA ARG A 133 -22.62 -6.29 -0.92
C ARG A 133 -21.29 -5.56 -0.68
N HIS A 134 -20.53 -6.03 0.30
CA HIS A 134 -19.26 -5.45 0.70
C HIS A 134 -18.40 -6.43 1.49
N HIS A 135 -17.13 -6.10 1.67
CA HIS A 135 -16.26 -6.71 2.68
C HIS A 135 -15.52 -5.64 3.47
N PHE A 136 -14.96 -6.04 4.61
CA PHE A 136 -14.11 -5.21 5.45
C PHE A 136 -12.66 -5.62 5.29
N ARG A 137 -11.77 -4.63 5.28
CA ARG A 137 -10.32 -4.82 5.36
C ARG A 137 -9.82 -4.15 6.62
N PHE A 138 -9.14 -4.91 7.46
CA PHE A 138 -8.48 -4.44 8.65
C PHE A 138 -6.98 -4.62 8.50
N ILE A 139 -6.22 -3.63 8.99
CA ILE A 139 -4.80 -3.77 9.28
C ILE A 139 -4.66 -3.51 10.77
N VAL A 140 -4.21 -4.51 11.51
CA VAL A 140 -4.05 -4.48 12.96
C VAL A 140 -2.55 -4.53 13.26
N SER A 141 -2.04 -3.44 13.83
CA SER A 141 -0.62 -3.24 14.11
C SER A 141 -0.42 -2.96 15.61
N PRO A 142 -0.13 -3.99 16.42
CA PRO A 142 0.35 -3.78 17.78
C PRO A 142 1.69 -3.05 17.76
N GLU A 143 1.88 -2.10 18.68
CA GLU A 143 3.16 -1.36 18.78
C GLU A 143 4.32 -2.28 19.21
N ASP A 144 4.03 -3.23 20.10
CA ASP A 144 4.99 -4.16 20.67
C ASP A 144 4.92 -5.55 20.00
N ALA A 145 4.53 -5.61 18.72
CA ALA A 145 4.27 -6.86 17.99
C ALA A 145 5.44 -7.85 17.98
N THR A 146 6.68 -7.37 18.06
CA THR A 146 7.90 -8.21 18.12
C THR A 146 8.09 -8.92 19.46
N GLU A 147 7.48 -8.41 20.53
CA GLU A 147 7.50 -9.00 21.87
C GLU A 147 6.37 -10.02 22.07
N MET A 148 5.37 -10.02 21.19
CA MET A 148 4.26 -10.95 21.20
C MET A 148 4.69 -12.34 20.71
N SER A 149 4.03 -13.35 21.24
CA SER A 149 4.30 -14.75 20.94
C SER A 149 3.93 -15.14 19.50
N ASP A 150 2.68 -14.88 19.10
CA ASP A 150 2.15 -15.19 17.78
C ASP A 150 1.03 -14.22 17.36
N LEU A 151 1.28 -13.51 16.26
CA LEU A 151 0.31 -12.58 15.67
C LEU A 151 -0.92 -13.29 15.08
N ARG A 152 -0.81 -14.55 14.65
CA ARG A 152 -1.96 -15.31 14.11
C ARG A 152 -2.95 -15.68 15.21
N THR A 153 -2.44 -16.19 16.32
CA THR A 153 -3.25 -16.48 17.52
C THR A 153 -3.91 -15.21 18.05
N TYR A 154 -3.14 -14.11 18.19
CA TYR A 154 -3.69 -12.81 18.57
C TYR A 154 -4.84 -12.34 17.64
N ALA A 155 -4.68 -12.52 16.32
CA ALA A 155 -5.73 -12.18 15.37
C ALA A 155 -6.99 -13.05 15.54
N ARG A 156 -6.83 -14.35 15.81
CA ARG A 156 -7.96 -15.25 16.10
C ARG A 156 -8.69 -14.82 17.37
N ASP A 157 -7.97 -14.46 18.43
CA ASP A 157 -8.55 -13.99 19.69
C ASP A 157 -9.32 -12.68 19.50
N LEU A 158 -8.75 -11.73 18.74
CA LEU A 158 -9.40 -10.48 18.39
C LEU A 158 -10.70 -10.73 17.59
N MET A 159 -10.64 -11.61 16.60
CA MET A 159 -11.81 -11.94 15.78
C MET A 159 -12.87 -12.70 16.58
N GLY A 160 -12.48 -13.61 17.47
CA GLY A 160 -13.40 -14.27 18.40
C GLY A 160 -14.06 -13.31 19.38
N GLN A 161 -13.33 -12.31 19.88
CA GLN A 161 -13.92 -11.23 20.69
C GLN A 161 -14.88 -10.36 19.86
N MET A 162 -14.56 -10.12 18.59
CA MET A 162 -15.43 -9.42 17.66
C MET A 162 -16.72 -10.19 17.35
N GLU A 163 -16.67 -11.52 17.21
CA GLU A 163 -17.88 -12.36 17.09
C GLU A 163 -18.82 -12.16 18.29
N LYS A 164 -18.27 -12.19 19.50
CA LYS A 164 -19.03 -11.98 20.75
C LYS A 164 -19.62 -10.57 20.81
N ASP A 165 -18.84 -9.57 20.44
CA ASP A 165 -19.27 -8.16 20.47
C ASP A 165 -20.36 -7.85 19.43
N LEU A 166 -20.30 -8.50 18.26
CA LEU A 166 -21.26 -8.32 17.17
C LEU A 166 -22.46 -9.27 17.26
N GLY A 167 -22.37 -10.37 18.00
CA GLY A 167 -23.42 -11.37 18.18
C GLY A 167 -23.74 -12.16 16.91
N THR A 168 -22.71 -12.51 16.14
CA THR A 168 -22.78 -13.29 14.88
C THR A 168 -21.44 -13.99 14.65
N LYS A 169 -21.46 -15.15 14.00
CA LYS A 169 -20.22 -15.72 13.47
C LYS A 169 -19.66 -14.89 12.31
N LEU A 170 -18.34 -14.91 12.15
CA LEU A 170 -17.61 -14.10 11.18
C LEU A 170 -16.79 -15.00 10.24
N ASP A 171 -16.99 -14.83 8.93
CA ASP A 171 -16.20 -15.49 7.87
C ASP A 171 -15.07 -14.55 7.42
N TRP A 172 -13.83 -14.90 7.74
CA TRP A 172 -12.65 -14.07 7.49
C TRP A 172 -11.40 -14.89 7.16
N VAL A 173 -10.47 -14.25 6.46
CA VAL A 173 -9.09 -14.73 6.28
C VAL A 173 -8.11 -13.66 6.71
N GLY A 174 -6.95 -14.07 7.21
CA GLY A 174 -5.90 -13.17 7.63
C GLY A 174 -4.53 -13.59 7.14
N VAL A 175 -3.59 -12.65 7.19
CA VAL A 175 -2.16 -12.89 6.95
C VAL A 175 -1.33 -11.94 7.81
N ASP A 176 -0.26 -12.45 8.40
CA ASP A 176 0.68 -11.67 9.20
C ASP A 176 1.90 -11.26 8.36
N HIS A 177 2.30 -10.00 8.50
CA HIS A 177 3.39 -9.37 7.75
C HIS A 177 4.47 -8.88 8.71
N TRP A 178 5.70 -9.33 8.51
CA TRP A 178 6.90 -9.03 9.31
C TRP A 178 7.97 -8.23 8.55
N ASN A 179 7.87 -8.11 7.23
CA ASN A 179 8.83 -7.37 6.37
C ASN A 179 8.54 -5.85 6.30
N THR A 180 8.03 -5.29 7.39
CA THR A 180 7.88 -3.85 7.53
C THR A 180 8.44 -3.45 8.88
N ASP A 181 8.80 -2.17 9.04
CA ASP A 181 9.31 -1.62 10.31
C ASP A 181 8.39 -1.93 11.51
N ASN A 182 7.11 -2.28 11.29
CA ASN A 182 6.16 -2.69 12.32
C ASN A 182 5.35 -3.92 11.89
N PRO A 183 5.58 -5.10 12.48
CA PRO A 183 4.79 -6.30 12.19
C PRO A 183 3.29 -6.07 12.40
N HIS A 184 2.47 -6.59 11.50
CA HIS A 184 1.02 -6.36 11.52
C HIS A 184 0.24 -7.49 10.85
N VAL A 185 -1.06 -7.54 11.11
CA VAL A 185 -1.97 -8.53 10.53
C VAL A 185 -2.99 -7.86 9.62
N HIS A 186 -3.10 -8.37 8.41
CA HIS A 186 -4.22 -8.09 7.52
C HIS A 186 -5.37 -9.05 7.83
N ILE A 187 -6.58 -8.53 7.97
CA ILE A 187 -7.80 -9.33 8.13
C ILE A 187 -8.82 -8.88 7.09
N ILE A 188 -9.28 -9.82 6.27
CA ILE A 188 -10.35 -9.62 5.30
C ILE A 188 -11.59 -10.34 5.83
N LEU A 189 -12.60 -9.56 6.20
CA LEU A 189 -13.85 -10.04 6.77
C LEU A 189 -14.99 -9.84 5.77
N ARG A 190 -15.77 -10.89 5.51
CA ARG A 190 -16.96 -10.79 4.67
C ARG A 190 -18.01 -9.87 5.28
N GLY A 191 -18.74 -9.15 4.43
CA GLY A 191 -19.82 -8.27 4.85
C GLY A 191 -21.13 -9.01 5.08
N ARG A 192 -21.08 -10.25 5.58
CA ARG A 192 -22.22 -11.13 5.74
C ARG A 192 -22.26 -11.77 7.13
N THR A 193 -23.44 -11.93 7.70
CA THR A 193 -23.70 -12.63 8.96
C THR A 193 -23.96 -14.12 8.74
N ASP A 194 -24.01 -14.89 9.83
CA ASP A 194 -24.32 -16.34 9.80
C ASP A 194 -25.74 -16.66 9.32
N ASP A 195 -26.70 -15.76 9.55
CA ASP A 195 -28.05 -15.79 8.95
C ASP A 195 -28.10 -15.26 7.50
N SER A 196 -26.94 -15.11 6.86
CA SER A 196 -26.79 -14.71 5.46
C SER A 196 -27.27 -13.28 5.12
N GLN A 197 -27.47 -12.42 6.12
CA GLN A 197 -27.79 -10.99 5.96
C GLN A 197 -26.54 -10.12 5.81
N ASP A 198 -26.72 -8.85 5.44
CA ASP A 198 -25.64 -7.86 5.40
C ASP A 198 -25.10 -7.59 6.81
N LEU A 199 -23.79 -7.80 7.02
CA LEU A 199 -23.12 -7.42 8.25
C LEU A 199 -22.93 -5.90 8.33
N VAL A 200 -23.69 -5.24 9.21
CA VAL A 200 -23.52 -3.81 9.49
C VAL A 200 -22.89 -3.61 10.87
N ILE A 201 -21.65 -3.11 10.89
CA ILE A 201 -20.91 -2.81 12.12
C ILE A 201 -21.13 -1.34 12.52
N SER A 202 -21.40 -1.11 13.80
CA SER A 202 -21.56 0.24 14.34
C SER A 202 -20.31 1.09 14.11
N ARG A 203 -20.51 2.35 13.73
CA ARG A 203 -19.43 3.32 13.55
C ARG A 203 -18.58 3.48 14.81
N ASP A 204 -19.19 3.45 16.00
CA ASP A 204 -18.49 3.60 17.27
C ASP A 204 -17.59 2.39 17.55
N TYR A 205 -18.03 1.19 17.15
CA TYR A 205 -17.23 -0.03 17.27
C TYR A 205 -16.02 -0.01 16.33
N ILE A 206 -16.20 0.37 15.06
CA ILE A 206 -15.08 0.51 14.12
C ILE A 206 -14.12 1.62 14.57
N LYS A 207 -14.65 2.75 15.04
CA LYS A 207 -13.84 3.91 15.39
C LYS A 207 -13.00 3.66 16.63
N GLU A 208 -13.55 3.01 17.65
CA GLU A 208 -12.94 2.91 18.99
C GLU A 208 -13.04 1.50 19.59
N GLY A 209 -14.19 0.83 19.48
CA GLY A 209 -14.44 -0.46 20.16
C GLY A 209 -13.47 -1.58 19.79
N MET A 210 -13.26 -1.84 18.49
CA MET A 210 -12.34 -2.88 18.02
C MET A 210 -10.90 -2.61 18.48
N ARG A 211 -10.48 -1.34 18.44
CA ARG A 211 -9.15 -0.94 18.92
C ARG A 211 -9.01 -1.19 20.41
N ALA A 212 -10.04 -0.87 21.19
CA ALA A 212 -10.02 -1.10 22.63
C ALA A 212 -9.91 -2.60 22.97
N ARG A 213 -10.60 -3.48 22.24
CA ARG A 213 -10.45 -4.95 22.39
C ARG A 213 -9.04 -5.42 22.05
N ALA A 214 -8.50 -4.93 20.94
CA ALA A 214 -7.13 -5.23 20.53
C ALA A 214 -6.11 -4.80 21.58
N GLN A 215 -6.23 -3.58 22.12
CA GLN A 215 -5.35 -3.08 23.18
C GLN A 215 -5.45 -3.89 24.47
N ASP A 216 -6.65 -4.30 24.85
CA ASP A 216 -6.90 -5.15 26.01
C ASP A 216 -6.20 -6.51 25.86
N LEU A 217 -6.34 -7.17 24.72
CA LEU A 217 -5.66 -8.45 24.43
C LEU A 217 -4.13 -8.35 24.51
N VAL A 218 -3.52 -7.34 23.88
CA VAL A 218 -2.07 -7.13 23.97
C VAL A 218 -1.64 -6.81 25.41
N THR A 219 -2.47 -6.08 26.16
CA THR A 219 -2.19 -5.77 27.58
C THR A 219 -2.30 -7.00 28.46
N GLN A 220 -3.18 -7.96 28.14
CA GLN A 220 -3.28 -9.22 28.87
C GLN A 220 -2.06 -10.13 28.62
N GLU A 221 -1.52 -10.13 27.40
CA GLU A 221 -0.33 -10.91 27.04
C GLU A 221 0.97 -10.31 27.61
N LEU A 222 1.22 -9.01 27.36
CA LEU A 222 2.49 -8.35 27.68
C LEU A 222 2.47 -7.56 28.99
N GLY A 223 1.33 -7.51 29.68
CA GLY A 223 1.10 -6.63 30.81
C GLY A 223 0.97 -5.15 30.43
N PRO A 224 0.64 -4.29 31.41
CA PRO A 224 0.58 -2.84 31.22
C PRO A 224 1.97 -2.25 31.02
N ARG A 225 2.07 -1.24 30.15
CA ARG A 225 3.30 -0.50 29.90
C ARG A 225 3.85 0.13 31.18
N THR A 226 5.13 -0.06 31.42
CA THR A 226 5.94 0.58 32.45
C THR A 226 6.15 2.07 32.15
N GLU A 227 6.46 2.86 33.19
CA GLU A 227 6.80 4.28 32.99
C GLU A 227 8.05 4.43 32.12
N GLN A 228 9.01 3.51 32.26
CA GLN A 228 10.23 3.50 31.47
C GLN A 228 9.95 3.24 29.97
N GLU A 229 9.07 2.28 29.64
CA GLU A 229 8.65 2.03 28.26
C GLU A 229 7.95 3.27 27.66
N ILE A 230 7.02 3.88 28.41
CA ILE A 230 6.32 5.10 27.97
C ILE A 230 7.32 6.23 27.71
N ARG A 231 8.25 6.47 28.64
CA ARG A 231 9.26 7.53 28.53
C ARG A 231 10.23 7.29 27.38
N ARG A 232 10.67 6.05 27.18
CA ARG A 232 11.54 5.66 26.06
C ARG A 232 10.83 5.84 24.72
N ASN A 233 9.55 5.48 24.64
CA ASN A 233 8.75 5.66 23.42
C ASN A 233 8.60 7.14 23.06
N LEU A 234 8.13 7.96 24.00
CA LEU A 234 7.98 9.40 23.80
C LEU A 234 9.33 10.08 23.53
N GLY A 235 10.41 9.61 24.15
CA GLY A 235 11.77 10.09 23.88
C GLY A 235 12.18 9.96 22.41
N ARG A 236 11.85 8.84 21.76
CA ARG A 236 12.12 8.65 20.31
C ARG A 236 11.31 9.60 19.41
N GLN A 237 10.21 10.16 19.92
CA GLN A 237 9.35 11.06 19.16
C GLN A 237 9.91 12.50 19.11
N VAL A 238 10.79 12.87 20.03
CA VAL A 238 11.35 14.23 20.14
C VAL A 238 12.00 14.67 18.83
N GLU A 239 12.94 13.86 18.33
CA GLU A 239 13.72 14.17 17.10
C GLU A 239 13.00 13.73 15.81
N ALA A 240 11.85 13.08 15.89
CA ALA A 240 11.23 12.43 14.74
C ALA A 240 10.64 13.44 13.75
N GLU A 241 11.06 13.42 12.50
CA GLU A 241 10.54 14.31 11.43
C GLU A 241 9.22 13.78 10.84
N ARG A 242 8.27 13.50 11.72
CA ARG A 242 6.92 13.03 11.39
C ARG A 242 5.92 13.49 12.44
N TRP A 243 4.62 13.40 12.15
CA TRP A 243 3.57 13.70 13.13
C TRP A 243 3.47 12.61 14.20
N THR A 244 3.62 12.98 15.47
CA THR A 244 3.77 12.07 16.62
C THR A 244 2.68 12.28 17.68
N ASP A 245 2.71 11.47 18.76
CA ASP A 245 1.80 11.66 19.90
C ASP A 245 2.14 12.90 20.71
N LEU A 246 3.42 13.27 20.83
CA LEU A 246 3.82 14.54 21.45
C LEU A 246 3.15 15.72 20.74
N ASP A 247 3.12 15.73 19.41
CA ASP A 247 2.48 16.80 18.64
C ASP A 247 0.97 16.87 18.88
N ARG A 248 0.30 15.72 19.01
CA ARG A 248 -1.12 15.64 19.37
C ARG A 248 -1.40 16.13 20.79
N GLN A 249 -0.46 15.96 21.72
CA GLN A 249 -0.59 16.47 23.08
C GLN A 249 -0.36 17.99 23.11
N ILE A 250 0.72 18.46 22.49
CA ILE A 250 1.06 19.88 22.36
C ILE A 250 -0.10 20.66 21.72
N SER A 251 -0.69 20.13 20.64
CA SER A 251 -1.84 20.76 19.97
C SER A 251 -3.12 20.78 20.82
N ARG A 252 -3.28 19.81 21.73
CA ARG A 252 -4.39 19.81 22.69
C ARG A 252 -4.16 20.86 23.78
N ASP A 253 -2.91 21.01 24.22
CA ASP A 253 -2.52 21.96 25.26
C ASP A 253 -2.66 23.41 24.77
N SER A 254 -2.42 23.69 23.48
CA SER A 254 -2.63 25.02 22.88
C SER A 254 -4.06 25.33 22.45
N TYR A 255 -4.99 24.36 22.46
CA TYR A 255 -6.30 24.47 21.80
C TYR A 255 -7.14 25.69 22.21
N ARG A 256 -6.97 26.20 23.43
CA ARG A 256 -7.76 27.34 23.95
C ARG A 256 -7.09 28.69 23.77
N THR A 257 -5.77 28.72 23.75
CA THR A 257 -4.95 29.94 23.88
C THR A 257 -4.14 30.23 22.63
N GLY A 258 -3.98 29.26 21.71
CA GLY A 258 -3.02 29.33 20.61
C GLY A 258 -1.56 29.21 21.04
N ILE A 259 -1.29 29.40 22.33
CA ILE A 259 0.04 29.37 22.95
C ILE A 259 0.16 28.11 23.80
N VAL A 260 1.23 27.36 23.58
CA VAL A 260 1.66 26.26 24.44
C VAL A 260 2.51 26.87 25.57
N ASP A 261 1.91 27.00 26.76
CA ASP A 261 2.60 27.55 27.94
C ASP A 261 3.21 26.41 28.77
N LEU A 262 4.53 26.26 28.63
CA LEU A 262 5.37 25.36 29.43
C LEU A 262 6.34 26.17 30.31
N ALA A 263 6.03 27.42 30.65
CA ALA A 263 6.83 28.14 31.63
C ALA A 263 6.70 27.46 33.02
N PRO A 264 7.79 27.26 33.78
CA PRO A 264 7.71 26.69 35.11
C PRO A 264 6.93 27.60 36.04
N ARG A 265 5.91 27.05 36.71
CA ARG A 265 5.07 27.78 37.68
C ARG A 265 5.41 27.30 39.09
N PRO A 266 5.74 28.21 40.03
CA PRO A 266 6.21 27.82 41.37
C PRO A 266 5.16 27.09 42.21
N ASP A 267 3.88 27.23 41.88
CA ASP A 267 2.73 26.61 42.55
C ASP A 267 2.24 25.31 41.87
N GLN A 268 2.87 24.89 40.77
CA GLN A 268 2.41 23.74 39.98
C GLN A 268 3.55 22.77 39.67
N LYS A 269 3.35 21.49 40.02
CA LYS A 269 4.29 20.43 39.59
C LYS A 269 4.24 20.33 38.06
N PRO A 270 5.39 20.40 37.36
CA PRO A 270 5.41 20.19 35.91
C PRO A 270 4.83 18.83 35.53
N ASP A 271 4.20 18.79 34.36
CA ASP A 271 3.77 17.54 33.72
C ASP A 271 4.95 16.55 33.64
N GLU A 272 4.68 15.25 33.81
CA GLU A 272 5.70 14.19 33.85
C GLU A 272 6.54 14.16 32.55
N PHE A 273 5.94 14.58 31.43
CA PHE A 273 6.53 14.61 30.10
C PHE A 273 6.98 16.01 29.66
N HIS A 274 7.04 16.97 30.58
CA HIS A 274 7.38 18.36 30.29
C HIS A 274 8.69 18.50 29.48
N ALA A 275 9.77 17.85 29.93
CA ALA A 275 11.06 17.90 29.24
C ALA A 275 10.98 17.38 27.79
N LEU A 276 10.16 16.35 27.54
CA LEU A 276 9.96 15.79 26.20
C LEU A 276 9.17 16.75 25.30
N LYS A 277 8.15 17.42 25.85
CA LYS A 277 7.39 18.46 25.12
C LYS A 277 8.27 19.66 24.75
N VAL A 278 9.12 20.12 25.68
CA VAL A 278 10.07 21.21 25.40
C VAL A 278 11.09 20.79 24.35
N GLY A 279 11.68 19.61 24.47
CA GLY A 279 12.60 19.07 23.45
C GLY A 279 11.92 18.99 22.09
N ARG A 280 10.66 18.51 22.04
CA ARG A 280 9.90 18.41 20.81
C ARG A 280 9.63 19.79 20.19
N LEU A 281 9.21 20.78 20.97
CA LEU A 281 8.98 22.14 20.48
C LEU A 281 10.26 22.78 19.92
N ARG A 282 11.41 22.56 20.56
CA ARG A 282 12.71 22.98 20.01
C ARG A 282 13.02 22.29 18.68
N LYS A 283 12.75 20.99 18.54
CA LYS A 283 12.89 20.32 17.24
C LYS A 283 11.95 20.94 16.19
N LEU A 284 10.71 21.25 16.55
CA LEU A 284 9.78 21.94 15.65
C LEU A 284 10.27 23.34 15.26
N GLU A 285 10.93 24.07 16.15
CA GLU A 285 11.59 25.35 15.87
C GLU A 285 12.68 25.21 14.79
N THR A 286 13.53 24.18 14.88
CA THR A 286 14.56 23.93 13.84
C THR A 286 13.99 23.60 12.46
N LEU A 287 12.70 23.29 12.38
CA LEU A 287 11.96 23.00 11.15
C LEU A 287 11.07 24.18 10.72
N ASP A 288 11.17 25.34 11.39
CA ASP A 288 10.30 26.51 11.20
C ASP A 288 8.79 26.20 11.40
N LEU A 289 8.49 25.25 12.30
CA LEU A 289 7.12 24.80 12.62
C LEU A 289 6.62 25.27 13.99
N ALA A 290 7.48 25.87 14.81
CA ALA A 290 7.11 26.47 16.08
C ALA A 290 8.05 27.63 16.42
N ASP A 291 7.53 28.66 17.07
CA ASP A 291 8.29 29.83 17.49
C ASP A 291 8.19 30.04 19.00
N GLN A 292 9.32 30.33 19.65
CA GLN A 292 9.32 30.72 21.05
C GLN A 292 8.97 32.20 21.19
N VAL A 293 7.73 32.50 21.58
CA VAL A 293 7.24 33.88 21.79
C VAL A 293 7.57 34.46 23.16
N GLY A 294 7.99 33.60 24.10
CA GLY A 294 8.45 33.98 25.44
C GLY A 294 9.11 32.81 26.17
N PRO A 295 9.76 33.04 27.33
CA PRO A 295 10.42 31.97 28.08
C PRO A 295 9.45 30.82 28.41
N GLY A 296 9.68 29.64 27.82
CA GLY A 296 8.80 28.47 27.96
C GLY A 296 7.45 28.55 27.22
N GLN A 297 7.20 29.59 26.43
CA GLN A 297 5.95 29.80 25.71
C GLN A 297 6.16 29.73 24.20
N TRP A 298 5.36 28.89 23.55
CA TRP A 298 5.53 28.56 22.13
C TRP A 298 4.25 28.75 21.35
N VAL A 299 4.37 29.19 20.10
CA VAL A 299 3.29 29.14 19.11
C VAL A 299 3.67 28.08 18.08
N VAL A 300 2.77 27.15 17.80
CA VAL A 300 2.97 26.11 16.78
C VAL A 300 2.28 26.56 15.49
N SER A 301 2.98 26.45 14.37
CA SER A 301 2.46 26.80 13.05
C SER A 301 1.18 26.02 12.72
N GLU A 302 0.20 26.69 12.11
CA GLU A 302 -1.04 26.06 11.65
C GLU A 302 -0.80 24.98 10.58
N THR A 303 0.33 25.05 9.86
CA THR A 303 0.71 24.07 8.84
C THR A 303 1.52 22.91 9.41
N ALA A 304 1.92 22.95 10.70
CA ALA A 304 2.82 21.97 11.30
C ALA A 304 2.35 20.51 11.11
N GLU A 305 1.05 20.24 11.31
CA GLU A 305 0.51 18.90 11.09
C GLU A 305 0.67 18.44 9.63
N LYS A 306 0.34 19.31 8.66
CA LYS A 306 0.45 18.98 7.22
C LYS A 306 1.91 18.76 6.83
N THR A 307 2.80 19.64 7.28
CA THR A 307 4.24 19.58 6.96
C THR A 307 4.89 18.34 7.56
N LEU A 308 4.67 18.04 8.85
CA LEU A 308 5.21 16.84 9.51
C LEU A 308 4.67 15.55 8.89
N ARG A 309 3.42 15.52 8.43
CA ARG A 309 2.89 14.36 7.70
C ARG A 309 3.60 14.17 6.36
N ALA A 310 3.84 15.25 5.62
CA ALA A 310 4.56 15.21 4.36
C ALA A 310 6.04 14.81 4.54
N LEU A 311 6.71 15.30 5.59
CA LEU A 311 8.07 14.89 5.95
C LEU A 311 8.14 13.41 6.32
N GLY A 312 7.19 12.92 7.11
CA GLY A 312 7.10 11.50 7.45
C GLY A 312 6.92 10.63 6.21
N GLU A 313 6.00 10.99 5.32
CA GLU A 313 5.77 10.30 4.05
C GLU A 313 7.02 10.33 3.16
N ARG A 314 7.71 11.46 3.08
CA ARG A 314 8.98 11.60 2.37
C ARG A 314 10.04 10.65 2.92
N GLY A 315 10.19 10.58 4.25
CA GLY A 315 11.11 9.67 4.92
C GLY A 315 10.80 8.20 4.62
N ASP A 316 9.53 7.82 4.64
CA ASP A 316 9.08 6.46 4.32
C ASP A 316 9.37 6.08 2.86
N ILE A 317 9.18 7.02 1.93
CA ILE A 317 9.53 6.82 0.53
C ILE A 317 11.05 6.65 0.36
N ILE A 318 11.87 7.49 1.00
CA ILE A 318 13.34 7.40 0.92
C ILE A 318 13.83 6.05 1.44
N LYS A 319 13.32 5.60 2.59
CA LYS A 319 13.63 4.26 3.14
C LYS A 319 13.28 3.15 2.15
N ARG A 320 12.12 3.24 1.52
CA ARG A 320 11.64 2.27 0.53
C ARG A 320 12.54 2.21 -0.71
N ILE A 321 12.93 3.37 -1.25
CA ILE A 321 13.90 3.46 -2.37
C ILE A 321 15.22 2.82 -1.93
N HIS A 322 15.76 3.23 -0.79
CA HIS A 322 17.04 2.76 -0.30
C HIS A 322 17.03 1.23 -0.13
N ARG A 323 15.99 0.68 0.52
CA ARG A 323 15.85 -0.77 0.69
C ARG A 323 15.85 -1.51 -0.65
N GLY A 324 15.01 -1.09 -1.59
CA GLY A 324 14.92 -1.75 -2.90
C GLY A 324 16.22 -1.68 -3.71
N LEU A 325 16.98 -0.59 -3.58
CA LEU A 325 18.31 -0.46 -4.20
C LEU A 325 19.34 -1.37 -3.52
N THR A 326 19.39 -1.38 -2.19
CA THR A 326 20.35 -2.17 -1.40
C THR A 326 20.15 -3.67 -1.57
N GLU A 327 18.90 -4.14 -1.59
CA GLU A 327 18.56 -5.54 -1.87
C GLU A 327 19.12 -6.04 -3.22
N ARG A 328 19.45 -5.11 -4.13
CA ARG A 328 19.98 -5.38 -5.47
C ARG A 328 21.45 -5.01 -5.62
N GLY A 329 22.11 -4.55 -4.55
CA GLY A 329 23.48 -4.07 -4.61
C GLY A 329 23.67 -2.82 -5.48
N ILE A 330 22.63 -2.01 -5.66
CA ILE A 330 22.69 -0.77 -6.47
C ILE A 330 22.98 0.40 -5.54
N GLU A 331 24.09 1.10 -5.78
CA GLU A 331 24.43 2.31 -5.04
C GLU A 331 23.93 3.56 -5.77
N ARG A 332 23.10 4.36 -5.09
CA ARG A 332 22.63 5.68 -5.56
C ARG A 332 22.61 6.65 -4.39
N GLY A 333 23.15 7.85 -4.59
CA GLY A 333 23.11 8.91 -3.59
C GLY A 333 21.70 9.50 -3.45
N ALA A 334 21.30 9.89 -2.24
CA ALA A 334 19.96 10.45 -1.98
C ALA A 334 19.62 11.70 -2.81
N GLY A 335 20.63 12.43 -3.30
CA GLY A 335 20.46 13.58 -4.20
C GLY A 335 19.94 13.23 -5.59
N SER A 336 19.97 11.95 -6.01
CA SER A 336 19.39 11.50 -7.28
C SER A 336 17.93 11.04 -7.16
N TYR A 337 17.35 11.07 -5.96
CA TYR A 337 15.99 10.57 -5.73
C TYR A 337 14.95 11.62 -6.14
N VAL A 338 14.03 11.20 -7.00
CA VAL A 338 12.85 11.96 -7.41
C VAL A 338 11.63 11.32 -6.76
N LEU A 339 11.04 12.04 -5.81
CA LEU A 339 9.89 11.56 -5.06
C LEU A 339 8.65 12.17 -5.69
N ALA A 340 7.81 11.38 -6.37
CA ALA A 340 6.63 11.90 -7.07
C ALA A 340 5.52 12.34 -6.11
N GLY A 341 5.73 13.48 -5.46
CA GLY A 341 4.66 14.39 -5.08
C GLY A 341 4.44 15.34 -6.24
N GLU A 342 3.55 14.97 -7.16
CA GLU A 342 2.93 15.88 -8.15
C GLU A 342 3.86 16.34 -9.30
N SER A 343 3.57 15.84 -10.52
CA SER A 343 4.23 16.16 -11.80
C SER A 343 5.56 15.45 -12.10
N ILE A 344 5.45 14.23 -12.61
CA ILE A 344 6.42 13.75 -13.60
C ILE A 344 5.80 14.07 -14.95
N ASP A 345 6.20 15.16 -15.60
CA ASP A 345 5.71 15.50 -16.94
C ASP A 345 6.37 14.65 -18.04
N ASP A 346 7.62 14.27 -17.81
CA ASP A 346 8.45 13.51 -18.75
C ASP A 346 8.23 11.98 -18.67
N PRO A 347 8.37 11.26 -19.78
CA PRO A 347 8.36 9.80 -19.77
C PRO A 347 9.57 9.26 -18.99
N VAL A 348 9.31 8.45 -17.96
CA VAL A 348 10.36 7.79 -17.17
C VAL A 348 10.57 6.39 -17.73
N ILE A 349 11.75 6.13 -18.28
CA ILE A 349 12.18 4.80 -18.72
C ILE A 349 13.34 4.36 -17.84
N GLY A 350 13.33 3.10 -17.40
CA GLY A 350 14.40 2.62 -16.55
C GLY A 350 14.21 1.19 -16.07
N ARG A 351 15.13 0.75 -15.21
CA ARG A 351 15.09 -0.53 -14.53
C ARG A 351 14.10 -0.47 -13.37
N LEU A 352 13.15 -1.40 -13.32
CA LEU A 352 12.25 -1.56 -12.19
C LEU A 352 13.05 -2.07 -10.97
N VAL A 353 13.14 -1.27 -9.91
CA VAL A 353 13.86 -1.62 -8.67
C VAL A 353 12.94 -2.34 -7.70
N ASP A 354 11.75 -1.78 -7.48
CA ASP A 354 10.76 -2.32 -6.56
C ASP A 354 9.34 -1.90 -6.98
N ARG A 355 8.32 -2.64 -6.56
CA ARG A 355 6.91 -2.28 -6.69
C ARG A 355 6.11 -2.85 -5.54
N GLY A 356 5.04 -2.14 -5.15
CA GLY A 356 4.18 -2.61 -4.08
C GLY A 356 2.95 -1.74 -3.86
N LEU A 357 2.23 -2.01 -2.79
CA LEU A 357 1.13 -1.18 -2.34
C LEU A 357 1.68 0.03 -1.60
N ASP A 358 1.30 1.22 -2.05
CA ASP A 358 1.53 2.46 -1.34
C ASP A 358 0.50 2.64 -0.21
N ASN A 359 -0.73 2.19 -0.47
CA ASN A 359 -1.77 2.09 0.55
C ASN A 359 -2.55 0.79 0.37
N GLU A 360 -2.25 -0.19 1.21
CA GLU A 360 -2.80 -1.54 1.13
C GLU A 360 -4.32 -1.58 1.25
N LEU A 361 -4.91 -0.71 2.07
CA LEU A 361 -6.36 -0.60 2.19
C LEU A 361 -6.98 -0.05 0.91
N LYS A 362 -6.42 1.04 0.36
CA LYS A 362 -6.94 1.66 -0.86
C LYS A 362 -6.66 0.82 -2.10
N GLY A 363 -5.63 -0.03 -2.05
CA GLY A 363 -5.10 -0.76 -3.20
C GLY A 363 -4.22 0.10 -4.10
N THR A 364 -3.87 1.34 -3.72
CA THR A 364 -2.98 2.18 -4.52
C THR A 364 -1.57 1.62 -4.45
N ALA A 365 -0.87 1.67 -5.58
CA ALA A 365 0.45 1.09 -5.72
C ALA A 365 1.54 2.16 -5.82
N TYR A 366 2.78 1.70 -5.73
CA TYR A 366 3.95 2.45 -6.13
C TYR A 366 4.86 1.58 -6.98
N ALA A 367 5.77 2.24 -7.69
CA ALA A 367 6.95 1.63 -8.26
C ALA A 367 8.17 2.51 -8.00
N VAL A 368 9.34 1.88 -7.86
CA VAL A 368 10.65 2.52 -7.83
C VAL A 368 11.36 2.15 -9.13
N VAL A 369 11.76 3.16 -9.90
CA VAL A 369 12.42 2.99 -11.20
C VAL A 369 13.76 3.71 -11.17
N ASP A 370 14.85 2.98 -11.43
CA ASP A 370 16.17 3.55 -11.66
C ASP A 370 16.24 3.97 -13.14
N GLY A 371 16.07 5.27 -13.36
CA GLY A 371 15.81 5.87 -14.66
C GLY A 371 17.05 5.98 -15.54
N THR A 372 16.85 5.89 -16.86
CA THR A 372 17.91 6.14 -17.84
C THR A 372 18.44 7.57 -17.80
N ASP A 373 17.72 8.49 -17.17
CA ASP A 373 18.15 9.87 -16.87
C ASP A 373 19.20 9.95 -15.73
N GLY A 374 19.51 8.83 -15.08
CA GLY A 374 20.45 8.75 -13.95
C GLY A 374 19.81 9.07 -12.60
N ARG A 375 18.48 9.24 -12.55
CA ARG A 375 17.73 9.50 -11.31
C ARG A 375 16.91 8.30 -10.89
N THR A 376 16.62 8.18 -9.60
CA THR A 376 15.76 7.12 -9.07
C THR A 376 14.39 7.69 -8.74
N HIS A 377 13.37 7.21 -9.44
CA HIS A 377 12.01 7.75 -9.39
C HIS A 377 11.14 6.86 -8.51
N HIS A 378 10.51 7.43 -7.49
CA HIS A 378 9.36 6.82 -6.83
C HIS A 378 8.09 7.34 -7.45
N ILE A 379 7.27 6.44 -7.98
CA ILE A 379 6.09 6.73 -8.79
C ILE A 379 4.88 6.19 -8.06
N LYS A 380 3.90 7.05 -7.76
CA LYS A 380 2.59 6.64 -7.25
C LYS A 380 1.67 6.23 -8.38
N LEU A 381 0.98 5.11 -8.20
CA LEU A 381 0.13 4.49 -9.20
C LEU A 381 -1.26 4.18 -8.63
N PRO A 382 -2.32 4.20 -9.46
CA PRO A 382 -3.69 4.05 -8.99
C PRO A 382 -3.94 2.67 -8.37
N ASP A 383 -3.30 1.63 -8.88
CA ASP A 383 -3.45 0.24 -8.46
C ASP A 383 -2.24 -0.61 -8.88
N LEU A 384 -2.20 -1.87 -8.41
CA LEU A 384 -1.11 -2.81 -8.70
C LEU A 384 -1.03 -3.18 -10.19
N ASP A 385 -2.16 -3.23 -10.89
CA ASP A 385 -2.19 -3.53 -12.32
C ASP A 385 -1.45 -2.44 -13.12
N ALA A 386 -1.52 -1.19 -12.66
CA ALA A 386 -0.75 -0.08 -13.22
C ALA A 386 0.75 -0.11 -12.88
N ALA A 387 1.20 -0.96 -11.95
CA ALA A 387 2.60 -1.05 -11.50
C ALA A 387 3.47 -2.05 -12.28
N ALA A 388 3.01 -2.45 -13.46
CA ALA A 388 3.57 -3.53 -14.29
C ALA A 388 3.57 -4.90 -13.58
N ASP A 389 3.27 -5.95 -14.35
CA ASP A 389 3.44 -7.33 -13.90
C ASP A 389 4.75 -7.90 -14.47
N SER A 390 5.88 -7.37 -14.01
CA SER A 390 7.21 -7.91 -14.29
C SER A 390 8.01 -8.08 -13.00
N ALA A 391 9.07 -8.89 -13.08
CA ALA A 391 10.03 -9.01 -12.01
C ALA A 391 10.82 -7.69 -11.90
N PRO A 392 11.30 -7.30 -10.70
CA PRO A 392 12.18 -6.17 -10.63
C PRO A 392 13.55 -6.56 -11.25
N GLY A 393 14.15 -5.63 -11.99
CA GLY A 393 15.25 -5.85 -12.95
C GLY A 393 14.82 -5.56 -14.38
N SER A 394 13.57 -5.85 -14.72
CA SER A 394 12.96 -5.56 -16.03
C SER A 394 13.03 -4.08 -16.40
N ILE A 395 13.03 -3.79 -17.71
CA ILE A 395 12.98 -2.42 -18.23
C ILE A 395 11.52 -2.01 -18.38
N VAL A 396 11.14 -0.89 -17.76
CA VAL A 396 9.78 -0.35 -17.74
C VAL A 396 9.75 1.09 -18.22
N GLU A 397 8.57 1.51 -18.69
CA GLU A 397 8.29 2.88 -19.09
C GLU A 397 7.00 3.38 -18.43
N LEU A 398 7.08 4.55 -17.80
CA LEU A 398 5.93 5.28 -17.33
C LEU A 398 5.19 5.88 -18.53
N ARG A 399 3.98 5.37 -18.78
CA ARG A 399 3.11 5.85 -19.83
C ARG A 399 1.92 6.59 -19.26
N LYS A 400 1.55 7.68 -19.93
CA LYS A 400 0.29 8.38 -19.74
C LYS A 400 -0.62 8.08 -20.92
N PHE A 401 -1.87 7.71 -20.66
CA PHE A 401 -2.85 7.45 -21.71
C PHE A 401 -4.23 7.87 -21.22
N ASP A 402 -5.11 8.23 -22.14
CA ASP A 402 -6.51 8.48 -21.80
C ASP A 402 -7.27 7.15 -21.85
N ASP A 403 -8.02 6.85 -20.78
CA ASP A 403 -8.90 5.70 -20.79
C ASP A 403 -10.11 5.94 -21.72
N VAL A 404 -10.92 4.89 -21.92
CA VAL A 404 -12.15 4.94 -22.74
C VAL A 404 -13.15 6.01 -22.29
N GLN A 405 -12.99 6.59 -21.10
CA GLN A 405 -13.82 7.66 -20.54
C GLN A 405 -13.13 9.03 -20.60
N GLY A 406 -12.00 9.15 -21.31
CA GLY A 406 -11.23 10.38 -21.44
C GLY A 406 -10.46 10.79 -20.18
N ARG A 407 -10.28 9.86 -19.22
CA ARG A 407 -9.52 10.16 -18.01
C ARG A 407 -8.06 9.79 -18.22
N ARG A 408 -7.19 10.76 -17.96
CA ARG A 408 -5.73 10.54 -17.98
C ARG A 408 -5.35 9.52 -16.91
N ARG A 409 -4.78 8.42 -17.33
CA ARG A 409 -4.22 7.35 -16.49
C ARG A 409 -2.73 7.25 -16.67
N VAL A 410 -2.09 6.72 -15.64
CA VAL A 410 -0.65 6.47 -15.61
C VAL A 410 -0.45 4.98 -15.29
N ALA A 411 0.39 4.31 -16.06
CA ALA A 411 0.79 2.92 -15.82
C ALA A 411 2.21 2.67 -16.30
N LEU A 412 2.86 1.67 -15.71
CA LEU A 412 4.13 1.14 -16.20
C LEU A 412 3.87 0.11 -17.30
N ALA A 413 4.47 0.35 -18.46
CA ALA A 413 4.55 -0.62 -19.54
C ALA A 413 5.90 -1.34 -19.51
N VAL A 414 5.88 -2.66 -19.60
CA VAL A 414 7.11 -3.47 -19.67
C VAL A 414 7.69 -3.36 -21.08
N ARG A 415 8.94 -2.91 -21.17
CA ARG A 415 9.71 -2.81 -22.42
C ARG A 415 10.62 -4.02 -22.63
N SER A 416 11.11 -4.62 -21.55
CA SER A 416 11.84 -5.88 -21.54
C SER A 416 11.64 -6.56 -20.19
N ASP A 417 11.30 -7.85 -20.18
CA ASP A 417 11.27 -8.63 -18.94
C ASP A 417 12.69 -8.94 -18.43
N LEU A 418 13.67 -9.04 -19.33
CA LEU A 418 15.07 -9.25 -19.00
C LEU A 418 15.71 -8.00 -18.39
N ASP A 419 16.60 -8.22 -17.43
CA ASP A 419 17.49 -7.18 -16.93
C ASP A 419 18.50 -6.74 -17.99
N ILE A 420 19.26 -5.69 -17.70
CA ILE A 420 20.15 -5.07 -18.68
C ILE A 420 21.35 -5.95 -19.05
N GLU A 421 21.87 -6.75 -18.12
CA GLU A 421 23.03 -7.62 -18.34
C GLU A 421 22.63 -8.84 -19.17
N GLN A 422 21.48 -9.43 -18.86
CA GLN A 422 20.91 -10.54 -19.63
C GLN A 422 20.67 -10.18 -21.10
N GLN A 423 20.32 -8.92 -21.37
CA GLN A 423 20.12 -8.45 -22.75
C GLN A 423 21.41 -8.44 -23.58
N VAL A 424 22.59 -8.24 -22.97
CA VAL A 424 23.86 -8.22 -23.71
C VAL A 424 24.08 -9.54 -24.49
N HIS A 425 23.74 -10.66 -23.86
CA HIS A 425 24.00 -12.01 -24.38
C HIS A 425 22.75 -12.73 -24.91
N ALA A 426 21.59 -12.06 -24.91
CA ALA A 426 20.34 -12.68 -25.34
C ALA A 426 20.38 -13.11 -26.81
N THR A 427 19.82 -14.27 -27.11
CA THR A 427 19.73 -14.77 -28.48
C THR A 427 18.66 -14.06 -29.31
N GLY A 428 17.63 -13.52 -28.64
CA GLY A 428 16.54 -12.77 -29.26
C GLY A 428 16.72 -11.26 -29.32
N ALA A 429 15.70 -10.58 -29.83
CA ALA A 429 15.69 -9.13 -30.06
C ALA A 429 15.38 -8.34 -28.79
N THR A 430 16.38 -7.67 -28.23
CA THR A 430 16.31 -7.01 -26.92
C THR A 430 15.81 -5.57 -27.00
N TRP A 431 15.60 -4.95 -25.83
CA TRP A 431 15.33 -3.51 -25.79
C TRP A 431 16.56 -2.70 -26.24
N LEU A 432 17.78 -3.15 -25.95
CA LEU A 432 19.03 -2.55 -26.45
C LEU A 432 19.07 -2.50 -27.98
N ASP A 433 18.70 -3.59 -28.66
CA ASP A 433 18.72 -3.66 -30.13
C ASP A 433 17.73 -2.66 -30.73
N ARG A 434 16.54 -2.52 -30.12
CA ARG A 434 15.53 -1.52 -30.53
C ARG A 434 16.01 -0.09 -30.29
N GLN A 435 16.77 0.18 -29.21
CA GLN A 435 17.36 1.49 -28.97
C GLN A 435 18.46 1.81 -29.97
N ALA A 436 19.29 0.84 -30.34
CA ALA A 436 20.41 1.04 -31.26
C ALA A 436 19.97 1.44 -32.68
N ILE A 437 18.79 1.00 -33.12
CA ILE A 437 18.24 1.31 -34.45
C ILE A 437 17.12 2.35 -34.43
N ALA A 438 16.73 2.85 -33.25
CA ALA A 438 15.65 3.82 -33.13
C ALA A 438 16.03 5.14 -33.80
N ARG A 439 15.06 5.77 -34.48
CA ARG A 439 15.23 7.13 -35.01
C ARG A 439 15.46 8.16 -33.90
N GLU A 440 14.75 7.96 -32.79
CA GLU A 440 14.83 8.78 -31.59
C GLU A 440 15.09 7.83 -30.40
N PRO A 441 16.37 7.51 -30.12
CA PRO A 441 16.71 6.69 -28.97
C PRO A 441 16.44 7.44 -27.66
N VAL A 442 16.23 6.69 -26.58
CA VAL A 442 16.03 7.26 -25.25
C VAL A 442 17.26 8.05 -24.83
N ALA A 443 17.04 9.25 -24.29
CA ALA A 443 18.12 10.05 -23.70
C ALA A 443 18.73 9.33 -22.50
N LEU A 444 20.04 9.10 -22.56
CA LEU A 444 20.81 8.44 -21.51
C LEU A 444 21.60 9.48 -20.72
N GLY A 445 21.32 9.60 -19.43
CA GLY A 445 22.10 10.39 -18.48
C GLY A 445 23.56 9.95 -18.40
N GLY A 446 24.43 10.85 -17.94
CA GLY A 446 25.87 10.61 -17.84
C GLY A 446 26.29 9.67 -16.69
N GLY A 447 25.38 9.37 -15.76
CA GLY A 447 25.63 8.51 -14.60
C GLY A 447 24.44 7.62 -14.26
N GLY A 448 24.58 6.82 -13.20
CA GLY A 448 23.55 5.86 -12.77
C GLY A 448 23.19 4.87 -13.89
N PHE A 449 21.91 4.53 -13.98
CA PHE A 449 21.45 3.54 -14.96
C PHE A 449 21.64 3.97 -16.42
N GLY A 450 21.64 5.27 -16.72
CA GLY A 450 21.93 5.77 -18.06
C GLY A 450 23.33 5.38 -18.57
N ALA A 451 24.33 5.40 -17.69
CA ALA A 451 25.69 4.96 -18.01
C ALA A 451 25.77 3.44 -18.17
N GLU A 452 25.09 2.68 -17.30
CA GLU A 452 25.01 1.21 -17.39
C GLU A 452 24.38 0.76 -18.72
N VAL A 453 23.28 1.41 -19.16
CA VAL A 453 22.66 1.13 -20.45
C VAL A 453 23.62 1.39 -21.60
N ARG A 454 24.36 2.51 -21.57
CA ARG A 454 25.33 2.84 -22.63
C ARG A 454 26.40 1.77 -22.77
N GLN A 455 26.98 1.32 -21.64
CA GLN A 455 27.96 0.25 -21.62
C GLN A 455 27.38 -1.09 -22.09
N ALA A 456 26.11 -1.38 -21.75
CA ALA A 456 25.42 -2.56 -22.22
C ALA A 456 25.16 -2.52 -23.74
N MET A 457 24.80 -1.36 -24.30
CA MET A 457 24.66 -1.17 -25.75
C MET A 457 25.98 -1.43 -26.48
N ASP A 458 27.10 -0.92 -25.96
CA ASP A 458 28.43 -1.15 -26.55
C ASP A 458 28.79 -2.65 -26.53
N ARG A 459 28.63 -3.32 -25.38
CA ARG A 459 28.88 -4.77 -25.28
C ARG A 459 27.93 -5.60 -26.15
N ARG A 460 26.66 -5.21 -26.26
CA ARG A 460 25.67 -5.85 -27.13
C ARG A 460 26.06 -5.71 -28.60
N ALA A 461 26.55 -4.55 -29.00
CA ALA A 461 27.04 -4.31 -30.36
C ALA A 461 28.22 -5.22 -30.69
N GLU A 462 29.21 -5.36 -29.79
CA GLU A 462 30.31 -6.33 -29.98
C GLU A 462 29.82 -7.76 -30.10
N HIS A 463 28.84 -8.14 -29.28
CA HIS A 463 28.26 -9.48 -29.33
C HIS A 463 27.59 -9.75 -30.68
N LEU A 464 26.85 -8.78 -31.23
CA LEU A 464 26.21 -8.89 -32.54
C LEU A 464 27.23 -8.89 -33.69
N ILE A 465 28.35 -8.16 -33.55
CA ILE A 465 29.47 -8.21 -34.51
C ILE A 465 30.06 -9.62 -34.56
N HIS A 466 30.32 -10.23 -33.40
CA HIS A 466 30.84 -11.59 -33.33
C HIS A 466 29.87 -12.63 -33.93
N GLN A 467 28.56 -12.35 -33.95
CA GLN A 467 27.56 -13.20 -34.59
C GLN A 467 27.36 -12.91 -36.10
N GLY A 468 28.08 -11.93 -36.67
CA GLY A 468 27.91 -11.52 -38.06
C GLY A 468 26.59 -10.78 -38.33
N LEU A 469 25.95 -10.25 -37.28
CA LEU A 469 24.69 -9.50 -37.36
C LEU A 469 24.89 -7.98 -37.29
N ALA A 470 26.14 -7.56 -37.15
CA ALA A 470 26.57 -6.17 -37.17
C ALA A 470 28.02 -6.07 -37.66
N GLU A 471 28.40 -4.89 -38.14
CA GLU A 471 29.75 -4.60 -38.58
C GLU A 471 30.23 -3.26 -38.02
N ARG A 472 31.51 -3.19 -37.66
CA ARG A 472 32.12 -1.93 -37.20
C ARG A 472 32.47 -1.06 -38.41
N GLN A 473 31.96 0.16 -38.41
CA GLN A 473 32.26 1.19 -39.40
C GLN A 473 33.05 2.35 -38.77
N THR A 474 33.59 3.23 -39.62
CA THR A 474 34.37 4.41 -39.18
C THR A 474 33.55 5.38 -38.30
N ARG A 475 32.22 5.39 -38.43
CA ARG A 475 31.30 6.30 -37.71
C ARG A 475 30.39 5.59 -36.69
N GLY A 476 30.64 4.32 -36.37
CA GLY A 476 29.82 3.56 -35.42
C GLY A 476 29.65 2.10 -35.82
N VAL A 477 28.52 1.51 -35.44
CA VAL A 477 28.18 0.12 -35.76
C VAL A 477 27.00 0.11 -36.74
N SER A 478 27.12 -0.63 -37.83
CA SER A 478 26.00 -0.89 -38.75
C SER A 478 25.41 -2.27 -38.48
N PHE A 479 24.09 -2.35 -38.38
CA PHE A 479 23.37 -3.59 -38.13
C PHE A 479 22.83 -4.19 -39.43
N SER A 480 22.76 -5.52 -39.50
CA SER A 480 22.19 -6.20 -40.66
C SER A 480 20.72 -5.79 -40.90
N PRO A 481 20.27 -5.71 -42.16
CA PRO A 481 18.86 -5.46 -42.48
C PRO A 481 17.96 -6.50 -41.81
N GLY A 482 16.84 -6.05 -41.23
CA GLY A 482 15.88 -6.94 -40.57
C GLY A 482 16.38 -7.56 -39.25
N LEU A 483 17.45 -7.02 -38.63
CA LEU A 483 18.05 -7.52 -37.39
C LEU A 483 17.02 -7.99 -36.34
N ILE A 484 16.03 -7.14 -36.04
CA ILE A 484 15.02 -7.42 -35.00
C ILE A 484 14.19 -8.65 -35.34
N ASP A 485 13.77 -8.79 -36.59
CA ASP A 485 12.93 -9.91 -37.01
C ASP A 485 13.75 -11.20 -37.07
N SER A 486 15.01 -11.14 -37.55
CA SER A 486 15.95 -12.27 -37.55
C SER A 486 16.23 -12.80 -36.13
N LEU A 487 16.53 -11.91 -35.18
CA LEU A 487 16.77 -12.28 -33.78
C LEU A 487 15.50 -12.86 -33.13
N ARG A 488 14.33 -12.23 -33.35
CA ARG A 488 13.05 -12.75 -32.85
C ARG A 488 12.76 -14.14 -33.38
N GLN A 489 12.93 -14.34 -34.69
CA GLN A 489 12.66 -15.61 -35.34
C GLN A 489 13.55 -16.71 -34.74
N ARG A 490 14.85 -16.45 -34.60
CA ARG A 490 15.80 -17.41 -34.01
C ARG A 490 15.42 -17.81 -32.58
N GLU A 491 15.02 -16.85 -31.74
CA GLU A 491 14.65 -17.13 -30.34
C GLU A 491 13.34 -17.94 -30.25
N VAL A 492 12.32 -17.58 -31.03
CA VAL A 492 11.02 -18.26 -31.03
C VAL A 492 11.15 -19.68 -31.59
N GLU A 493 11.95 -19.87 -32.64
CA GLU A 493 12.24 -21.19 -33.20
C GLU A 493 12.95 -22.09 -32.20
N ALA A 494 14.01 -21.60 -31.55
CA ALA A 494 14.73 -22.36 -30.53
C ALA A 494 13.82 -22.75 -29.34
N LEU A 495 12.94 -21.86 -28.89
CA LEU A 495 11.95 -22.20 -27.86
C LEU A 495 10.94 -23.24 -28.37
N GLY A 496 10.42 -23.06 -29.58
CA GLY A 496 9.46 -23.98 -30.18
C GLY A 496 10.02 -25.40 -30.32
N GLU A 497 11.25 -25.55 -30.81
CA GLU A 497 11.95 -26.84 -30.91
C GLU A 497 12.14 -27.49 -29.54
N LYS A 498 12.58 -26.71 -28.53
CA LYS A 498 12.72 -27.20 -27.16
C LYS A 498 11.40 -27.72 -26.60
N LEU A 499 10.32 -26.93 -26.72
CA LEU A 499 9.00 -27.31 -26.21
C LEU A 499 8.42 -28.51 -26.98
N ALA A 500 8.70 -28.63 -28.27
CA ALA A 500 8.28 -29.78 -29.06
C ALA A 500 8.97 -31.07 -28.56
N ALA A 501 10.27 -31.01 -28.25
CA ALA A 501 11.01 -32.12 -27.67
C ALA A 501 10.51 -32.50 -26.26
N GLU A 502 10.15 -31.52 -25.43
CA GLU A 502 9.67 -31.75 -24.05
C GLU A 502 8.22 -32.28 -24.01
N THR A 503 7.35 -31.79 -24.90
CA THR A 503 5.91 -32.10 -24.87
C THR A 503 5.50 -33.23 -25.83
N GLY A 504 6.38 -33.60 -26.76
CA GLY A 504 6.09 -34.56 -27.83
C GLY A 504 5.11 -34.05 -28.88
N ARG A 505 4.82 -32.73 -28.90
CA ARG A 505 3.87 -32.11 -29.84
C ARG A 505 4.60 -31.27 -30.88
N PRO A 506 4.17 -31.28 -32.16
CA PRO A 506 4.81 -30.49 -33.19
C PRO A 506 4.62 -28.99 -32.97
N PHE A 507 5.70 -28.24 -33.09
CA PHE A 507 5.68 -26.78 -33.14
C PHE A 507 5.39 -26.31 -34.58
N THR A 508 4.40 -25.45 -34.74
CA THR A 508 4.07 -24.81 -36.02
C THR A 508 4.26 -23.29 -35.92
N LYS A 509 4.90 -22.69 -36.93
CA LYS A 509 5.07 -21.23 -36.99
C LYS A 509 3.73 -20.59 -37.38
N ALA A 510 3.33 -19.56 -36.65
CA ALA A 510 2.17 -18.74 -37.04
C ALA A 510 2.61 -17.75 -38.14
N GLY A 511 2.06 -17.90 -39.34
CA GLY A 511 2.24 -16.95 -40.44
C GLY A 511 1.53 -15.63 -40.19
N THR A 512 1.96 -14.58 -40.89
CA THR A 512 1.27 -13.29 -40.89
C THR A 512 -0.08 -13.41 -41.59
N GLY A 513 -1.17 -12.98 -40.94
CA GLY A 513 -2.53 -13.09 -41.47
C GLY A 513 -3.21 -14.44 -41.21
N GLU A 514 -2.51 -15.39 -40.59
CA GLU A 514 -3.06 -16.71 -40.29
C GLU A 514 -3.98 -16.69 -39.07
N TYR A 515 -4.96 -17.59 -39.10
CA TYR A 515 -5.89 -17.82 -38.00
C TYR A 515 -5.23 -18.73 -36.96
N VAL A 516 -5.27 -18.27 -35.71
CA VAL A 516 -4.73 -18.97 -34.54
C VAL A 516 -5.90 -19.37 -33.67
N ALA A 517 -6.08 -20.67 -33.41
CA ALA A 517 -7.11 -21.14 -32.49
C ALA A 517 -6.62 -22.32 -31.67
N GLY A 518 -6.98 -22.37 -30.39
CA GLY A 518 -6.55 -23.42 -29.48
C GLY A 518 -6.68 -23.01 -28.02
N THR A 519 -6.22 -23.87 -27.13
CA THR A 519 -6.20 -23.64 -25.68
C THR A 519 -4.98 -22.82 -25.31
N TYR A 520 -5.17 -21.69 -24.63
CA TYR A 520 -4.04 -20.94 -24.07
C TYR A 520 -3.44 -21.70 -22.88
N ARG A 521 -2.21 -22.18 -23.02
CA ARG A 521 -1.55 -23.04 -22.01
C ARG A 521 -0.69 -22.27 -21.01
N GLN A 522 0.15 -21.37 -21.52
CA GLN A 522 1.14 -20.66 -20.72
C GLN A 522 1.73 -19.47 -21.46
N ARG A 523 2.29 -18.54 -20.68
CA ARG A 523 3.05 -17.37 -21.14
C ARG A 523 4.54 -17.61 -20.97
N PHE A 524 5.32 -17.17 -21.96
CA PHE A 524 6.78 -17.11 -21.93
C PHE A 524 7.26 -15.67 -21.99
N ALA A 525 8.23 -15.32 -21.15
CA ALA A 525 8.93 -14.04 -21.19
C ALA A 525 10.28 -14.23 -21.91
N LEU A 526 10.38 -13.73 -23.13
CA LEU A 526 11.57 -13.83 -23.98
C LEU A 526 12.24 -12.45 -24.15
N ALA A 527 13.48 -12.43 -24.66
CA ALA A 527 14.15 -11.18 -25.01
C ALA A 527 13.32 -10.38 -26.04
N SER A 528 12.75 -11.10 -27.00
CA SER A 528 11.94 -10.55 -28.09
C SER A 528 10.55 -10.08 -27.68
N GLY A 529 10.15 -10.30 -26.43
CA GLY A 529 8.84 -9.95 -25.88
C GLY A 529 8.14 -11.14 -25.24
N ARG A 530 6.87 -10.94 -24.87
CA ARG A 530 6.05 -11.99 -24.26
C ARG A 530 5.32 -12.79 -25.33
N PHE A 531 5.35 -14.11 -25.21
CA PHE A 531 4.67 -15.03 -26.13
C PHE A 531 3.71 -15.93 -25.36
N ALA A 532 2.60 -16.29 -25.99
CA ALA A 532 1.61 -17.23 -25.52
C ALA A 532 1.73 -18.53 -26.32
N MET A 533 1.66 -19.65 -25.61
CA MET A 533 1.51 -20.97 -26.22
C MET A 533 0.04 -21.28 -26.42
N ILE A 534 -0.36 -21.45 -27.67
CA ILE A 534 -1.70 -21.86 -28.07
C ILE A 534 -1.63 -23.30 -28.58
N ASP A 535 -2.38 -24.17 -27.93
CA ASP A 535 -2.39 -25.62 -28.17
C ASP A 535 -3.71 -26.02 -28.82
N ASP A 536 -3.67 -26.47 -30.07
CA ASP A 536 -4.84 -26.87 -30.86
C ASP A 536 -5.19 -28.36 -30.68
N GLY A 537 -4.40 -29.11 -29.90
CA GLY A 537 -4.57 -30.54 -29.68
C GLY A 537 -3.79 -31.44 -30.65
N LEU A 538 -3.35 -30.93 -31.80
CA LEU A 538 -2.49 -31.64 -32.76
C LEU A 538 -1.04 -31.14 -32.72
N GLY A 539 -0.84 -29.90 -32.31
CA GLY A 539 0.44 -29.24 -32.14
C GLY A 539 0.29 -27.98 -31.27
N PHE A 540 1.25 -27.07 -31.36
CA PHE A 540 1.13 -25.77 -30.73
C PHE A 540 1.82 -24.67 -31.55
N GLN A 541 1.38 -23.44 -31.29
CA GLN A 541 1.93 -22.23 -31.86
C GLN A 541 2.39 -21.29 -30.75
N LEU A 542 3.46 -20.53 -31.02
CA LEU A 542 3.95 -19.46 -30.16
C LEU A 542 3.58 -18.12 -30.82
N VAL A 543 2.73 -17.36 -30.15
CA VAL A 543 2.22 -16.08 -30.69
C VAL A 543 2.42 -14.94 -29.70
N PRO A 544 2.55 -13.69 -30.16
CA PRO A 544 2.69 -12.54 -29.27
C PRO A 544 1.55 -12.46 -28.24
N TRP A 545 1.92 -12.33 -26.96
CA TRP A 545 0.96 -12.29 -25.86
C TRP A 545 0.39 -10.88 -25.67
N THR A 546 -0.89 -10.81 -25.31
CA THR A 546 -1.57 -9.58 -24.90
C THR A 546 -2.22 -9.74 -23.52
N PRO A 547 -2.32 -8.69 -22.69
CA PRO A 547 -2.88 -8.78 -21.33
C PRO A 547 -4.28 -9.41 -21.24
N SER A 548 -5.10 -9.27 -22.28
CA SER A 548 -6.44 -9.89 -22.35
C SER A 548 -6.43 -11.42 -22.32
N LEU A 549 -5.34 -12.08 -22.76
CA LEU A 549 -5.19 -13.53 -22.76
C LEU A 549 -5.07 -14.11 -21.37
N GLU A 550 -4.55 -13.36 -20.41
CA GLU A 550 -4.22 -13.92 -19.09
C GLU A 550 -5.46 -14.49 -18.37
N ARG A 551 -6.63 -13.91 -18.62
CA ARG A 551 -7.92 -14.38 -18.07
C ARG A 551 -8.45 -15.65 -18.73
N GLN A 552 -7.83 -16.07 -19.84
CA GLN A 552 -8.23 -17.20 -20.66
C GLN A 552 -7.31 -18.41 -20.46
N LEU A 553 -6.49 -18.44 -19.40
CA LEU A 553 -5.62 -19.56 -19.12
C LEU A 553 -6.42 -20.86 -19.00
N GLY A 554 -6.04 -21.87 -19.78
CA GLY A 554 -6.76 -23.14 -19.89
C GLY A 554 -8.06 -23.09 -20.69
N GLN A 555 -8.41 -21.94 -21.27
CA GLN A 555 -9.61 -21.78 -22.11
C GLN A 555 -9.23 -21.74 -23.59
N HIS A 556 -10.20 -22.10 -24.43
CA HIS A 556 -10.06 -22.01 -25.88
C HIS A 556 -10.17 -20.55 -26.34
N VAL A 557 -9.23 -20.12 -27.17
CA VAL A 557 -9.13 -18.76 -27.72
C VAL A 557 -8.93 -18.84 -29.23
N SER A 558 -9.39 -17.81 -29.95
CA SER A 558 -9.15 -17.68 -31.37
C SER A 558 -8.78 -16.25 -31.77
N GLY A 559 -7.97 -16.07 -32.80
CA GLY A 559 -7.56 -14.76 -33.26
C GLY A 559 -6.85 -14.78 -34.61
N VAL A 560 -6.52 -13.59 -35.12
CA VAL A 560 -5.79 -13.42 -36.39
C VAL A 560 -4.45 -12.73 -36.12
N SER A 561 -3.37 -13.33 -36.61
CA SER A 561 -2.02 -12.78 -36.51
C SER A 561 -1.84 -11.58 -37.45
N ARG A 562 -1.34 -10.44 -36.95
CA ARG A 562 -1.03 -9.24 -37.75
C ARG A 562 0.46 -9.18 -38.09
N GLY A 563 0.78 -8.61 -39.25
CA GLY A 563 2.16 -8.42 -39.73
C GLY A 563 3.04 -7.52 -38.85
N GLY A 564 2.45 -6.80 -37.89
CA GLY A 564 3.17 -6.02 -36.88
C GLY A 564 3.54 -6.80 -35.61
N GLY A 565 3.38 -8.12 -35.59
CA GLY A 565 3.73 -8.96 -34.44
C GLY A 565 2.73 -8.87 -33.28
N GLY A 566 1.44 -8.71 -33.56
CA GLY A 566 0.36 -8.78 -32.58
C GLY A 566 -0.78 -9.67 -33.06
N VAL A 567 -1.64 -10.14 -32.16
CA VAL A 567 -2.81 -10.97 -32.51
C VAL A 567 -4.08 -10.23 -32.10
N ASP A 568 -5.05 -10.15 -33.01
CA ASP A 568 -6.40 -9.72 -32.68
C ASP A 568 -7.20 -10.89 -32.14
N TRP A 569 -7.47 -10.87 -30.83
CA TRP A 569 -8.19 -11.94 -30.16
C TRP A 569 -9.71 -11.76 -30.24
N SER A 570 -10.39 -12.88 -30.45
CA SER A 570 -11.84 -13.06 -30.39
C SER A 570 -12.14 -14.08 -29.28
N PHE A 571 -12.79 -13.63 -28.21
CA PHE A 571 -13.15 -14.48 -27.08
C PHE A 571 -14.62 -14.88 -27.21
N GLY A 572 -14.90 -15.98 -27.91
CA GLY A 572 -16.25 -16.48 -28.14
C GLY A 572 -16.70 -17.49 -27.07
N ARG A 573 -17.95 -17.38 -26.58
CA ARG A 573 -18.64 -18.51 -25.94
C ARG A 573 -18.87 -19.58 -27.00
N ASN A 574 -18.52 -20.84 -26.69
CA ASN A 574 -18.82 -22.03 -27.48
C ASN A 574 -20.17 -21.92 -28.20
N ARG A 575 -20.14 -21.78 -29.53
CA ARG A 575 -21.18 -22.37 -30.36
C ARG A 575 -20.79 -23.85 -30.46
N GLY A 576 -21.35 -24.66 -29.57
CA GLY A 576 -21.33 -26.10 -29.75
C GLY A 576 -21.87 -26.41 -31.15
N LEU A 577 -21.10 -27.18 -31.91
CA LEU A 577 -21.60 -27.86 -33.10
C LEU A 577 -22.75 -28.75 -32.62
N GLY A 578 -23.99 -28.32 -32.86
CA GLY A 578 -25.13 -29.19 -32.82
C GLY A 578 -24.99 -30.20 -33.95
N MET A 579 -24.82 -31.46 -33.60
CA MET A 579 -25.35 -32.54 -34.43
C MET A 579 -26.84 -32.68 -34.15
#